data_AF-A0A9D7CD97-F1
#
_entry.id   AF-A0A9D7CD97-F1
#
_cell.length_a   1.000
_cell.length_b   1.000
_cell.length_c   1.000
_cell.angle_alpha   90.00
_cell.angle_beta   90.00
_cell.angle_gamma   90.00
#
_symmetry.space_group_name_H-M   'P 1'
#
loop_
_entity.id
_entity.type
_entity.pdbx_description
1 polymer ?
#
loop_
_entity_poly.entity_id
_entity_poly.type
_entity_poly.pdbx_seq_one_letter_code
_entity_poly.pdbx_strand_id
1 'polypeptide(L)'
;MSTLLACITGTLAGLHIATWGMYKDAIHEGFYIPRYFRSVLVGAVVGVVLYPYTGLDLTTGGGLVVFFGLVYVCERTIVEIWKTFFRSEDQSKYTIPMQFQLLKKPVRNPLVRMAVGALCLVVVGLAAWGIDGLQGVDLPIHPLVAALLVGSVGGWLTAVGGAWKDAPVEGFEFFKFFRSPLMTMGFALLLAPFTDRWLFLAMGALGYERAAVETYKTFFLVDKPRGKFAGKPIIDPSMLTRRVKFSYLFFGIWLLVIVAYATAWTQPSTGVMGTRGLAPAVGSVK
;
A
#
# COMPACT_ATOMS: atom_id res chain seq x y z
N MET A 1 -0.54 18.40 -18.31
CA MET A 1 -1.64 17.43 -18.09
C MET A 1 -1.22 16.30 -17.14
N SER A 2 -0.08 15.64 -17.37
CA SER A 2 0.31 14.45 -16.60
C SER A 2 0.64 14.70 -15.12
N THR A 3 1.25 15.84 -14.74
CA THR A 3 1.46 16.19 -13.32
C THR A 3 0.15 16.42 -12.56
N LEU A 4 -0.89 16.92 -13.24
CA LEU A 4 -2.22 17.06 -12.66
C LEU A 4 -2.83 15.69 -12.39
N LEU A 5 -2.73 14.75 -13.34
CA LEU A 5 -3.16 13.36 -13.15
C LEU A 5 -2.38 12.70 -12.00
N ALA A 6 -1.07 12.96 -11.88
CA ALA A 6 -0.27 12.46 -10.76
C ALA A 6 -0.76 12.99 -9.41
N CYS A 7 -1.04 14.30 -9.32
CA CYS A 7 -1.60 14.93 -8.13
C CYS A 7 -2.98 14.36 -7.78
N ILE A 8 -3.86 14.17 -8.77
CA ILE A 8 -5.19 13.58 -8.59
C ILE A 8 -5.07 12.14 -8.10
N THR A 9 -4.29 11.29 -8.77
CA THR A 9 -4.09 9.89 -8.37
C THR A 9 -3.53 9.80 -6.96
N GLY A 10 -2.56 10.65 -6.60
CA GLY A 10 -2.02 10.70 -5.25
C GLY A 10 -3.03 11.19 -4.22
N THR A 11 -3.84 12.18 -4.55
CA THR A 11 -4.95 12.67 -3.72
C THR A 11 -5.96 11.55 -3.47
N LEU A 12 -6.34 10.80 -4.51
CA LEU A 12 -7.28 9.67 -4.40
C LEU A 12 -6.70 8.53 -3.55
N ALA A 13 -5.43 8.16 -3.74
CA ALA A 13 -4.77 7.17 -2.89
C ALA A 13 -4.75 7.61 -1.42
N GLY A 14 -4.36 8.87 -1.16
CA GLY A 14 -4.35 9.46 0.17
C GLY A 14 -5.74 9.54 0.82
N LEU A 15 -6.78 9.86 0.03
CA LEU A 15 -8.18 9.92 0.46
C LEU A 15 -8.74 8.54 0.77
N HIS A 16 -8.43 7.54 -0.05
CA HIS A 16 -8.75 6.15 0.22
C HIS A 16 -8.12 5.69 1.54
N ILE A 17 -6.85 6.03 1.78
CA ILE A 17 -6.13 5.72 3.02
C ILE A 17 -6.74 6.41 4.24
N ALA A 18 -6.98 7.72 4.12
CA ALA A 18 -7.62 8.51 5.17
C ALA A 18 -8.98 7.96 5.56
N THR A 19 -9.75 7.52 4.57
CA THR A 19 -11.12 7.02 4.78
C THR A 19 -11.14 5.73 5.57
N TRP A 20 -10.38 4.70 5.18
CA TRP A 20 -10.33 3.48 6.00
C TRP A 20 -9.70 3.75 7.37
N GLY A 21 -8.70 4.63 7.45
CA GLY A 21 -8.07 5.00 8.73
C GLY A 21 -9.06 5.62 9.69
N MET A 22 -9.80 6.62 9.22
CA MET A 22 -10.88 7.26 9.98
C MET A 22 -11.98 6.29 10.35
N TYR A 23 -12.45 5.47 9.40
CA TYR A 23 -13.54 4.52 9.64
C TYR A 23 -13.24 3.58 10.81
N LYS A 24 -11.95 3.24 10.97
CA LYS A 24 -11.48 2.39 12.07
C LYS A 24 -11.16 3.13 13.35
N ASP A 25 -10.42 4.22 13.25
CA ASP A 25 -9.77 4.83 14.40
C ASP A 25 -10.66 5.89 15.07
N ALA A 26 -11.56 6.55 14.34
CA ALA A 26 -12.29 7.73 14.84
C ALA A 26 -13.22 7.42 16.02
N ILE A 27 -13.78 6.20 16.11
CA ILE A 27 -14.62 5.78 17.24
C ILE A 27 -13.83 5.67 18.57
N HIS A 28 -12.50 5.43 18.49
CA HIS A 28 -11.61 5.23 19.63
C HIS A 28 -10.64 6.39 19.87
N GLU A 29 -10.43 7.26 18.87
CA GLU A 29 -9.50 8.40 18.95
C GLU A 29 -10.16 9.76 18.70
N GLY A 30 -11.46 9.79 18.40
CA GLY A 30 -12.19 10.97 17.95
C GLY A 30 -11.91 11.34 16.48
N PHE A 31 -12.82 12.11 15.88
CA PHE A 31 -12.67 12.62 14.51
C PHE A 31 -12.13 14.06 14.47
N TYR A 32 -11.00 14.25 13.79
CA TYR A 32 -10.37 15.55 13.59
C TYR A 32 -10.08 15.78 12.11
N ILE A 33 -10.65 16.84 11.54
CA ILE A 33 -10.54 17.15 10.10
C ILE A 33 -9.08 17.25 9.62
N PRO A 34 -8.16 17.96 10.32
CA PRO A 34 -6.76 18.01 9.88
C PRO A 34 -6.09 16.63 9.86
N ARG A 35 -6.43 15.76 10.81
CA ARG A 35 -5.92 14.37 10.85
C ARG A 35 -6.42 13.55 9.68
N TYR A 36 -7.68 13.74 9.27
CA TYR A 36 -8.27 13.10 8.10
C TYR A 36 -7.56 13.54 6.81
N PHE A 37 -7.35 14.85 6.62
CA PHE A 37 -6.73 15.36 5.39
C PHE A 37 -5.21 15.15 5.31
N ARG A 38 -4.53 14.78 6.40
CA ARG A 38 -3.07 14.51 6.38
C ARG A 38 -2.68 13.52 5.29
N SER A 39 -3.32 12.36 5.22
CA SER A 39 -2.97 11.35 4.21
C SER A 39 -3.33 11.77 2.79
N VAL A 40 -4.37 12.61 2.62
CA VAL A 40 -4.71 13.24 1.33
C VAL A 40 -3.57 14.13 0.85
N LEU A 41 -3.06 15.00 1.73
CA LEU A 41 -1.96 15.91 1.41
C LEU A 41 -0.65 15.15 1.17
N VAL A 42 -0.32 14.17 2.02
CA VAL A 42 0.88 13.33 1.81
C VAL A 42 0.78 12.58 0.50
N GLY A 43 -0.37 11.97 0.19
CA GLY A 43 -0.59 11.28 -1.08
C GLY A 43 -0.44 12.19 -2.30
N ALA A 44 -1.00 13.40 -2.26
CA ALA A 44 -0.85 14.39 -3.33
C ALA A 44 0.62 14.79 -3.55
N VAL A 45 1.34 15.09 -2.46
CA VAL A 45 2.78 15.43 -2.51
C VAL A 45 3.59 14.26 -3.05
N VAL A 46 3.36 13.04 -2.55
CA VAL A 46 4.03 11.83 -3.06
C VAL A 46 3.74 11.64 -4.55
N GLY A 47 2.50 11.82 -5.00
CA GLY A 47 2.15 11.75 -6.42
C GLY A 47 2.94 12.74 -7.27
N VAL A 48 2.97 14.01 -6.89
CA VAL A 48 3.72 15.04 -7.63
C VAL A 48 5.22 14.79 -7.63
N VAL A 49 5.79 14.41 -6.47
CA VAL A 49 7.24 14.18 -6.32
C VAL A 49 7.68 12.90 -7.04
N LEU A 50 6.89 11.83 -6.98
CA LEU A 50 7.26 10.54 -7.54
C LEU A 50 7.16 10.52 -9.07
N TYR A 51 6.15 11.19 -9.64
CA TYR A 51 5.82 11.12 -11.07
C TYR A 51 7.01 11.36 -12.04
N PRO A 52 7.86 12.40 -11.86
CA PRO A 52 9.00 12.64 -12.75
C PRO A 52 9.99 11.47 -12.86
N TYR A 53 10.02 10.59 -11.87
CA TYR A 53 10.95 9.45 -11.81
C TYR A 53 10.35 8.15 -12.34
N THR A 54 9.05 8.13 -12.67
CA THR A 54 8.39 6.88 -13.05
C THR A 54 8.49 6.58 -14.53
N GLY A 55 8.44 7.59 -15.39
CA GLY A 55 8.31 7.41 -16.84
C GLY A 55 6.96 6.81 -17.28
N LEU A 56 5.99 6.69 -16.36
CA LEU A 56 4.67 6.11 -16.65
C LEU A 56 3.80 7.11 -17.44
N ASP A 57 3.07 6.61 -18.43
CA ASP A 57 2.02 7.39 -19.09
C ASP A 57 0.71 7.32 -18.30
N LEU A 58 0.46 8.36 -17.49
CA LEU A 58 -0.75 8.47 -16.66
C LEU A 58 -2.03 8.76 -17.46
N THR A 59 -1.96 8.92 -18.79
CA THR A 59 -3.16 9.00 -19.62
C THR A 59 -3.72 7.62 -19.95
N THR A 60 -2.95 6.56 -19.70
CA THR A 60 -3.35 5.16 -19.87
C THR A 60 -3.88 4.57 -18.57
N GLY A 61 -4.79 3.59 -18.67
CA GLY A 61 -5.28 2.83 -17.53
C GLY A 61 -4.16 2.07 -16.83
N GLY A 62 -3.26 1.45 -17.60
CA GLY A 62 -2.11 0.70 -17.07
C GLY A 62 -1.17 1.59 -16.24
N GLY A 63 -0.82 2.75 -16.78
CA GLY A 63 0.00 3.74 -16.07
C GLY A 63 -0.67 4.24 -14.79
N LEU A 64 -1.98 4.53 -14.82
CA LEU A 64 -2.73 4.96 -13.64
C LEU A 64 -2.78 3.90 -12.54
N VAL A 65 -3.02 2.64 -12.88
CA VAL A 65 -3.11 1.52 -11.93
C VAL A 65 -1.76 1.27 -11.26
N VAL A 66 -0.69 1.15 -12.04
CA VAL A 66 0.66 0.97 -11.47
C VAL A 66 1.01 2.16 -10.57
N PHE A 67 0.75 3.39 -11.03
CA PHE A 67 1.05 4.59 -10.27
C PHE A 67 0.23 4.72 -8.99
N PHE A 68 -1.04 4.34 -8.99
CA PHE A 68 -1.88 4.31 -7.79
C PHE A 68 -1.25 3.41 -6.72
N GLY A 69 -0.84 2.19 -7.08
CA GLY A 69 -0.17 1.28 -6.17
C GLY A 69 1.14 1.85 -5.60
N LEU A 70 1.96 2.48 -6.44
CA LEU A 70 3.20 3.14 -6.04
C LEU A 70 2.96 4.26 -5.01
N VAL A 71 2.05 5.18 -5.31
CA VAL A 71 1.74 6.29 -4.38
C VAL A 71 1.18 5.75 -3.08
N TYR A 72 0.32 4.72 -3.16
CA TYR A 72 -0.28 4.10 -1.98
C TYR A 72 0.78 3.56 -1.02
N VAL A 73 1.74 2.76 -1.51
CA VAL A 73 2.78 2.18 -0.65
C VAL A 73 3.73 3.24 -0.09
N CYS A 74 4.07 4.26 -0.89
CA CYS A 74 4.93 5.35 -0.46
C CYS A 74 4.27 6.18 0.66
N GLU A 75 3.00 6.56 0.49
CA GLU A 75 2.23 7.24 1.55
C GLU A 75 2.20 6.41 2.82
N ARG A 76 1.86 5.11 2.70
CA ARG A 76 1.78 4.21 3.86
C ARG A 76 3.11 4.14 4.57
N THR A 77 4.21 3.99 3.83
CA THR A 77 5.56 3.88 4.37
C THR A 77 5.93 5.15 5.13
N ILE A 78 5.74 6.33 4.54
CA ILE A 78 6.02 7.63 5.17
C ILE A 78 5.23 7.77 6.48
N VAL A 79 3.92 7.53 6.45
CA VAL A 79 3.06 7.74 7.61
C VAL A 79 3.29 6.68 8.69
N GLU A 80 3.55 5.42 8.34
CA GLU A 80 3.91 4.39 9.31
C GLU A 80 5.26 4.65 9.97
N ILE A 81 6.28 5.08 9.22
CA ILE A 81 7.58 5.45 9.76
C ILE A 81 7.44 6.63 10.73
N TRP A 82 6.72 7.68 10.32
CA TRP A 82 6.44 8.83 11.18
C TRP A 82 5.72 8.42 12.47
N LYS A 83 4.67 7.60 12.38
CA LYS A 83 3.92 7.12 13.56
C LYS A 83 4.76 6.25 14.49
N THR A 84 5.60 5.39 13.92
CA THR A 84 6.34 4.36 14.67
C THR A 84 7.55 4.95 15.37
N PHE A 85 8.30 5.82 14.69
CA PHE A 85 9.62 6.24 15.16
C PHE A 85 9.64 7.69 15.68
N PHE A 86 8.92 8.61 15.03
CA PHE A 86 9.04 10.04 15.28
C PHE A 86 7.94 10.59 16.20
N ARG A 87 6.70 10.16 16.00
CA ARG A 87 5.55 10.66 16.76
C ARG A 87 5.65 10.25 18.23
N SER A 88 5.44 11.20 19.13
CA SER A 88 5.21 10.96 20.55
C SER A 88 3.72 11.13 20.87
N GLU A 89 3.10 10.09 21.42
CA GLU A 89 1.68 10.07 21.77
C GLU A 89 1.46 9.09 22.92
N ASP A 90 0.42 9.32 23.72
CA ASP A 90 0.00 8.34 24.73
C ASP A 90 -0.36 7.00 24.08
N GLN A 91 0.35 5.95 24.49
CA GLN A 91 0.16 4.58 24.01
C GLN A 91 -0.87 3.79 24.83
N SER A 92 -1.34 4.32 25.97
CA SER A 92 -2.28 3.63 26.87
C SER A 92 -3.63 3.32 26.20
N LYS A 93 -4.01 4.13 25.21
CA LYS A 93 -5.22 3.96 24.40
C LYS A 93 -5.15 2.80 23.41
N TYR A 94 -3.97 2.23 23.18
CA TYR A 94 -3.78 1.10 22.28
C TYR A 94 -3.62 -0.22 23.05
N THR A 95 -4.12 -1.30 22.47
CA THR A 95 -3.84 -2.67 22.94
C THR A 95 -2.51 -3.14 22.37
N ILE A 96 -2.23 -2.78 21.11
CA ILE A 96 -0.94 -2.98 20.46
C ILE A 96 -0.28 -1.60 20.28
N PRO A 97 0.86 -1.33 20.93
CA PRO A 97 1.60 -0.10 20.75
C PRO A 97 1.80 0.29 19.27
N MET A 98 1.59 1.57 18.98
CA MET A 98 1.75 2.12 17.63
C MET A 98 3.12 2.76 17.43
N GLN A 99 3.87 2.97 18.51
CA GLN A 99 5.28 3.32 18.48
C GLN A 99 6.16 2.09 18.38
N PHE A 100 7.44 2.30 18.03
CA PHE A 100 8.47 1.27 18.08
C PHE A 100 8.49 0.62 19.47
N GLN A 101 8.37 -0.70 19.49
CA GLN A 101 8.27 -1.50 20.70
C GLN A 101 9.26 -2.64 20.69
N LEU A 102 9.74 -3.03 21.86
CA LEU A 102 10.50 -4.27 22.06
C LEU A 102 9.76 -5.09 23.09
N LEU A 103 9.43 -6.35 22.76
CA LEU A 103 8.73 -7.27 23.64
C LEU A 103 7.46 -6.66 24.28
N LYS A 104 6.57 -6.08 23.45
CA LYS A 104 5.31 -5.39 23.83
C LYS A 104 5.47 -4.05 24.54
N LYS A 105 6.68 -3.60 24.84
CA LYS A 105 6.92 -2.35 25.57
C LYS A 105 7.35 -1.25 24.59
N PRO A 106 6.63 -0.10 24.54
CA PRO A 106 7.06 1.04 23.74
C PRO A 106 8.44 1.53 24.19
N VAL A 107 9.33 1.77 23.23
CA VAL A 107 10.64 2.38 23.51
C VAL A 107 10.44 3.86 23.80
N ARG A 108 10.71 4.28 25.03
CA ARG A 108 10.48 5.66 25.49
C ARG A 108 11.48 6.66 24.92
N ASN A 109 12.74 6.25 24.75
CA ASN A 109 13.82 7.12 24.28
C ASN A 109 13.60 7.51 22.80
N PRO A 110 13.37 8.80 22.50
CA PRO A 110 13.10 9.26 21.13
C PRO A 110 14.30 9.08 20.20
N LEU A 111 15.53 9.27 20.70
CA LEU A 111 16.75 9.11 19.90
C LEU A 111 16.94 7.67 19.44
N VAL A 112 16.69 6.70 20.33
CA VAL A 112 16.75 5.28 19.98
C VAL A 112 15.70 4.96 18.90
N ARG A 113 14.45 5.45 19.05
CA ARG A 113 13.42 5.26 18.03
C ARG A 113 13.81 5.87 16.69
N MET A 114 14.34 7.09 16.69
CA MET A 114 14.78 7.77 15.46
C MET A 114 15.95 7.05 14.80
N ALA A 115 16.93 6.57 15.56
CA ALA A 115 18.06 5.80 15.04
C ALA A 115 17.59 4.49 14.38
N VAL A 116 16.67 3.76 15.03
CA VAL A 116 16.08 2.56 14.43
C VAL A 116 15.25 2.92 13.19
N GLY A 117 14.48 4.01 13.23
CA GLY A 117 13.74 4.49 12.06
C GLY A 117 14.64 4.82 10.87
N ALA A 118 15.79 5.47 11.12
CA ALA A 118 16.79 5.75 10.09
C ALA A 118 17.39 4.44 9.54
N LEU A 119 17.70 3.47 10.39
CA LEU A 119 18.16 2.15 9.96
C LEU A 119 17.11 1.44 9.10
N CYS A 120 15.82 1.49 9.48
CA CYS A 120 14.73 0.94 8.68
C CYS A 120 14.65 1.60 7.29
N LEU A 121 14.81 2.92 7.20
CA LEU A 121 14.85 3.64 5.92
C LEU A 121 16.03 3.18 5.05
N VAL A 122 17.21 2.99 5.64
CA VAL A 122 18.39 2.46 4.93
C VAL A 122 18.12 1.06 4.40
N VAL A 123 17.57 0.15 5.21
CA VAL A 123 17.27 -1.22 4.80
C VAL A 123 16.24 -1.24 3.66
N VAL A 124 15.16 -0.47 3.77
CA VAL A 124 14.16 -0.36 2.70
C VAL A 124 14.75 0.25 1.43
N GLY A 125 15.60 1.27 1.55
CA GLY A 125 16.30 1.89 0.43
C GLY A 125 17.25 0.92 -0.27
N LEU A 126 18.03 0.15 0.48
CA LEU A 126 18.92 -0.88 -0.06
C LEU A 126 18.14 -2.01 -0.74
N ALA A 127 16.99 -2.42 -0.19
CA ALA A 127 16.12 -3.41 -0.83
C ALA A 127 15.56 -2.89 -2.15
N ALA A 128 15.08 -1.64 -2.18
CA ALA A 128 14.58 -1.01 -3.41
C ALA A 128 15.68 -0.87 -4.47
N TRP A 129 16.87 -0.39 -4.06
CA TRP A 129 18.05 -0.28 -4.92
C TRP A 129 18.51 -1.65 -5.44
N GLY A 130 18.50 -2.67 -4.60
CA GLY A 130 18.84 -4.04 -4.98
C GLY A 130 17.87 -4.62 -6.02
N ILE A 131 16.56 -4.41 -5.86
CA ILE A 131 15.55 -4.85 -6.84
C ILE A 131 15.75 -4.14 -8.19
N ASP A 132 15.95 -2.82 -8.18
CA ASP A 132 16.17 -2.04 -9.40
C ASP A 132 17.48 -2.44 -10.10
N GLY A 133 18.55 -2.66 -9.33
CA GLY A 133 19.84 -3.15 -9.85
C GLY A 133 19.77 -4.56 -10.43
N LEU A 134 18.99 -5.46 -9.84
CA LEU A 134 18.82 -6.84 -10.34
C LEU A 134 18.08 -6.89 -11.68
N GLN A 135 17.26 -5.89 -12.02
CA GLN A 135 16.54 -5.86 -13.29
C GLN A 135 17.47 -5.80 -14.51
N GLY A 136 18.65 -5.19 -14.36
CA GLY A 136 19.66 -5.10 -15.44
C GLY A 136 20.52 -6.36 -15.60
N VAL A 137 20.35 -7.35 -14.74
CA VAL A 137 21.13 -8.60 -14.77
C VAL A 137 20.41 -9.63 -15.63
N ASP A 138 21.12 -10.23 -16.59
CA ASP A 138 20.61 -11.33 -17.39
C ASP A 138 20.52 -12.61 -16.54
N LEU A 139 19.44 -12.72 -15.77
CA LEU A 139 19.14 -13.88 -14.95
C LEU A 139 18.36 -14.89 -15.80
N PRO A 140 18.74 -16.19 -15.83
CA PRO A 140 18.04 -17.23 -16.58
C PRO A 140 16.75 -17.67 -15.86
N ILE A 141 15.87 -16.71 -15.55
CA ILE A 141 14.62 -16.91 -14.84
C ILE A 141 13.44 -16.57 -15.74
N HIS A 142 12.39 -17.40 -15.68
CA HIS A 142 11.18 -17.15 -16.45
C HIS A 142 10.51 -15.84 -15.96
N PRO A 143 10.01 -14.95 -16.85
CA PRO A 143 9.47 -13.64 -16.47
C PRO A 143 8.35 -13.71 -15.42
N LEU A 144 7.48 -14.72 -15.52
CA LEU A 144 6.43 -14.98 -14.51
C LEU A 144 7.01 -15.27 -13.12
N VAL A 145 8.09 -16.06 -13.06
CA VAL A 145 8.76 -16.41 -11.80
C VAL A 145 9.45 -15.17 -11.24
N ALA A 146 10.09 -14.36 -12.08
CA ALA A 146 10.65 -13.07 -11.66
C ALA A 146 9.58 -12.15 -11.05
N ALA A 147 8.43 -12.00 -11.72
CA ALA A 147 7.32 -11.18 -11.23
C ALA A 147 6.79 -11.67 -9.87
N LEU A 148 6.65 -12.98 -9.67
CA LEU A 148 6.22 -13.56 -8.40
C LEU A 148 7.24 -13.35 -7.28
N LEU A 149 8.52 -13.63 -7.55
CA LEU A 149 9.59 -13.49 -6.55
C LEU A 149 9.74 -12.03 -6.13
N VAL A 150 9.92 -11.13 -7.10
CA VAL A 150 10.07 -9.68 -6.87
C VAL A 150 8.81 -9.10 -6.22
N GLY A 151 7.64 -9.45 -6.75
CA GLY A 151 6.35 -9.04 -6.21
C GLY A 151 6.16 -9.40 -4.74
N SER A 152 6.68 -10.56 -4.33
CA SER A 152 6.52 -11.07 -2.96
C SER A 152 7.37 -10.35 -1.90
N VAL A 153 8.43 -9.64 -2.29
CA VAL A 153 9.40 -9.05 -1.34
C VAL A 153 8.71 -8.15 -0.33
N GLY A 154 7.84 -7.25 -0.80
CA GLY A 154 7.07 -6.35 0.07
C GLY A 154 6.11 -7.09 1.01
N GLY A 155 5.51 -8.19 0.53
CA GLY A 155 4.64 -9.05 1.32
C GLY A 155 5.37 -9.76 2.45
N TRP A 156 6.59 -10.25 2.21
CA TRP A 156 7.45 -10.85 3.23
C TRP A 156 7.86 -9.84 4.31
N LEU A 157 8.29 -8.64 3.91
CA LEU A 157 8.62 -7.56 4.85
C LEU A 157 7.42 -7.21 5.73
N THR A 158 6.22 -7.14 5.15
CA THR A 158 4.97 -6.86 5.88
C THR A 158 4.58 -8.00 6.82
N ALA A 159 4.76 -9.26 6.40
CA ALA A 159 4.48 -10.43 7.24
C ALA A 159 5.40 -10.49 8.46
N VAL A 160 6.71 -10.27 8.27
CA VAL A 160 7.70 -10.21 9.35
C VAL A 160 7.41 -9.04 10.29
N GLY A 161 7.16 -7.85 9.75
CA GLY A 161 6.81 -6.67 10.56
C GLY A 161 5.52 -6.88 11.36
N GLY A 162 4.51 -7.47 10.74
CA GLY A 162 3.25 -7.84 11.40
C GLY A 162 3.44 -8.89 12.49
N ALA A 163 4.22 -9.95 12.24
CA ALA A 163 4.52 -10.96 13.25
C ALA A 163 5.31 -10.37 14.42
N TRP A 164 6.33 -9.56 14.16
CA TRP A 164 7.11 -8.90 15.20
C TRP A 164 6.26 -7.96 16.07
N LYS A 165 5.30 -7.25 15.45
CA LYS A 165 4.42 -6.31 16.15
C LYS A 165 3.27 -6.99 16.89
N ASP A 166 2.51 -7.83 16.19
CA ASP A 166 1.22 -8.34 16.65
C ASP A 166 1.39 -9.66 17.41
N ALA A 167 2.29 -10.56 16.98
CA ALA A 167 2.41 -11.91 17.56
C ALA A 167 2.80 -11.96 19.04
N PRO A 168 3.60 -11.02 19.59
CA PRO A 168 3.78 -10.97 21.03
C PRO A 168 2.44 -10.84 21.75
N VAL A 169 1.54 -9.98 21.27
CA VAL A 169 0.26 -9.65 21.94
C VAL A 169 -0.84 -10.66 21.61
N GLU A 170 -1.00 -11.00 20.33
CA GLU A 170 -2.09 -11.82 19.81
C GLU A 170 -1.73 -13.32 19.69
N GLY A 171 -0.45 -13.69 19.78
CA GLY A 171 0.05 -15.02 19.42
C GLY A 171 0.40 -15.12 17.93
N PHE A 172 1.25 -16.10 17.58
CA PHE A 172 1.64 -16.34 16.19
C PHE A 172 0.64 -17.26 15.49
N GLU A 173 0.04 -16.77 14.41
CA GLU A 173 -0.86 -17.54 13.54
C GLU A 173 -0.17 -17.85 12.21
N PHE A 174 0.18 -19.12 11.99
CA PHE A 174 0.94 -19.56 10.82
C PHE A 174 0.27 -19.18 9.48
N PHE A 175 -1.03 -19.42 9.32
CA PHE A 175 -1.72 -19.09 8.06
C PHE A 175 -1.88 -17.58 7.84
N LYS A 176 -2.00 -16.79 8.91
CA LYS A 176 -2.07 -15.32 8.83
C LYS A 176 -0.75 -14.72 8.35
N PHE A 177 0.38 -15.41 8.62
CA PHE A 177 1.72 -15.00 8.20
C PHE A 177 1.89 -14.98 6.68
N PHE A 178 1.42 -16.02 5.97
CA PHE A 178 1.57 -16.13 4.52
C PHE A 178 0.61 -15.26 3.70
N ARG A 179 -0.39 -14.63 4.33
CA ARG A 179 -1.38 -13.82 3.61
C ARG A 179 -0.73 -12.72 2.79
N SER A 180 0.13 -11.91 3.39
CA SER A 180 0.71 -10.75 2.71
C SER A 180 1.62 -11.15 1.54
N PRO A 181 2.55 -12.12 1.67
CA PRO A 181 3.32 -12.64 0.53
C PRO A 181 2.44 -13.11 -0.63
N LEU A 182 1.44 -13.95 -0.35
CA LEU A 182 0.56 -14.51 -1.39
C LEU A 182 -0.29 -13.42 -2.07
N MET A 183 -0.80 -12.46 -1.31
CA MET A 183 -1.56 -11.33 -1.88
C MET A 183 -0.66 -10.45 -2.74
N THR A 184 0.56 -10.15 -2.31
CA THR A 184 1.50 -9.37 -3.15
C THR A 184 1.91 -10.13 -4.41
N MET A 185 2.07 -11.46 -4.36
CA MET A 185 2.28 -12.26 -5.57
C MET A 185 1.09 -12.12 -6.53
N GLY A 186 -0.13 -12.25 -6.03
CA GLY A 186 -1.35 -12.09 -6.84
C GLY A 186 -1.45 -10.70 -7.47
N PHE A 187 -1.21 -9.63 -6.71
CA PHE A 187 -1.21 -8.27 -7.27
C PHE A 187 -0.05 -8.03 -8.24
N ALA A 188 1.12 -8.63 -8.02
CA ALA A 188 2.22 -8.54 -8.97
C ALA A 188 1.85 -9.16 -10.33
N LEU A 189 1.11 -10.28 -10.33
CA LEU A 189 0.57 -10.87 -11.56
C LEU A 189 -0.41 -9.94 -12.26
N LEU A 190 -1.28 -9.25 -11.51
CA LEU A 190 -2.24 -8.29 -12.07
C LEU A 190 -1.54 -7.06 -12.66
N LEU A 191 -0.39 -6.65 -12.11
CA LEU A 191 0.36 -5.48 -12.58
C LEU A 191 1.37 -5.79 -13.69
N ALA A 192 1.83 -7.04 -13.80
CA ALA A 192 2.85 -7.44 -14.78
C ALA A 192 2.51 -7.22 -16.26
N PRO A 193 1.24 -7.11 -16.71
CA PRO A 193 0.94 -6.65 -18.06
C PRO A 193 1.18 -5.14 -18.30
N PHE A 194 1.37 -4.32 -17.25
CA PHE A 194 1.37 -2.86 -17.35
C PHE A 194 2.68 -2.19 -16.94
N THR A 195 3.65 -2.96 -16.45
CA THR A 195 4.99 -2.47 -16.14
C THR A 195 6.00 -3.58 -16.34
N ASP A 196 7.14 -3.23 -16.92
CA ASP A 196 8.34 -4.06 -17.05
C ASP A 196 9.31 -3.86 -15.87
N ARG A 197 9.15 -2.73 -15.14
CA ARG A 197 9.98 -2.38 -13.99
C ARG A 197 9.69 -3.23 -12.76
N TRP A 198 10.69 -3.99 -12.32
CA TRP A 198 10.63 -4.90 -11.17
C TRP A 198 10.33 -4.17 -9.87
N LEU A 199 10.96 -3.01 -9.67
CA LEU A 199 10.69 -2.17 -8.50
C LEU A 199 9.21 -1.75 -8.46
N PHE A 200 8.60 -1.46 -9.61
CA PHE A 200 7.21 -1.03 -9.67
C PHE A 200 6.24 -2.18 -9.43
N LEU A 201 6.59 -3.39 -9.85
CA LEU A 201 5.85 -4.59 -9.47
C LEU A 201 5.88 -4.82 -7.96
N ALA A 202 7.06 -4.81 -7.34
CA ALA A 202 7.19 -5.02 -5.89
C ALA A 202 6.42 -3.97 -5.08
N MET A 203 6.65 -2.69 -5.40
CA MET A 203 6.04 -1.57 -4.68
C MET A 203 4.54 -1.46 -4.95
N GLY A 204 4.14 -1.53 -6.22
CA GLY A 204 2.73 -1.47 -6.64
C GLY A 204 1.92 -2.61 -6.02
N ALA A 205 2.43 -3.84 -6.06
CA ALA A 205 1.78 -5.01 -5.47
C ALA A 205 1.63 -4.86 -3.96
N LEU A 206 2.65 -4.36 -3.25
CA LEU A 206 2.55 -4.05 -1.83
C LEU A 206 1.51 -2.96 -1.55
N GLY A 207 1.44 -1.92 -2.39
CA GLY A 207 0.43 -0.87 -2.28
C GLY A 207 -1.00 -1.43 -2.37
N TYR A 208 -1.26 -2.29 -3.36
CA TYR A 208 -2.55 -2.94 -3.52
C TYR A 208 -2.86 -3.96 -2.42
N GLU A 209 -1.86 -4.70 -1.94
CA GLU A 209 -2.04 -5.59 -0.80
C GLU A 209 -2.48 -4.80 0.44
N ARG A 210 -1.86 -3.63 0.71
CA ARG A 210 -2.30 -2.74 1.79
C ARG A 210 -3.71 -2.22 1.56
N ALA A 211 -4.02 -1.76 0.36
CA ALA A 211 -5.37 -1.30 0.04
C ALA A 211 -6.42 -2.40 0.25
N ALA A 212 -6.18 -3.60 -0.25
CA ALA A 212 -7.13 -4.72 -0.20
C ALA A 212 -7.28 -5.29 1.21
N VAL A 213 -6.19 -5.50 1.95
CA VAL A 213 -6.26 -6.00 3.33
C VAL A 213 -6.96 -5.01 4.24
N GLU A 214 -6.69 -3.71 4.08
CA GLU A 214 -7.38 -2.69 4.88
C GLU A 214 -8.84 -2.56 4.49
N THR A 215 -9.20 -2.74 3.22
CA THR A 215 -10.60 -2.83 2.78
C THR A 215 -11.31 -4.01 3.45
N TYR A 216 -10.74 -5.21 3.33
CA TYR A 216 -11.27 -6.44 3.92
C TYR A 216 -11.45 -6.31 5.44
N LYS A 217 -10.41 -5.89 6.16
CA LYS A 217 -10.45 -5.72 7.62
C LYS A 217 -11.39 -4.59 8.08
N THR A 218 -11.59 -3.56 7.26
CA THR A 218 -12.40 -2.40 7.66
C THR A 218 -13.89 -2.64 7.44
N PHE A 219 -14.26 -3.22 6.29
CA PHE A 219 -15.64 -3.25 5.83
C PHE A 219 -16.27 -4.64 5.82
N PHE A 220 -15.48 -5.72 5.80
CA PHE A 220 -15.99 -7.09 5.72
C PHE A 220 -15.80 -7.89 7.01
N LEU A 221 -14.87 -7.49 7.87
CA LEU A 221 -14.66 -8.08 9.21
C LEU A 221 -15.13 -7.12 10.31
N VAL A 222 -16.44 -6.86 10.35
CA VAL A 222 -17.05 -5.91 11.31
C VAL A 222 -17.09 -6.48 12.74
N ASP A 223 -17.26 -7.80 12.88
CA ASP A 223 -17.52 -8.45 14.17
C ASP A 223 -16.26 -8.86 14.96
N LYS A 224 -15.07 -8.71 14.37
CA LYS A 224 -13.82 -9.05 15.07
C LYS A 224 -13.24 -7.81 15.76
N PRO A 225 -13.03 -7.83 17.09
CA PRO A 225 -12.39 -6.71 17.80
C PRO A 225 -11.02 -6.46 17.18
N ARG A 226 -10.79 -5.22 16.74
CA ARG A 226 -9.59 -4.87 15.97
C ARG A 226 -8.38 -4.89 16.90
N GLY A 227 -7.35 -5.68 16.58
CA GLY A 227 -6.14 -5.85 17.40
C GLY A 227 -5.59 -4.58 18.03
N LYS A 228 -5.54 -3.47 17.28
CA LYS A 228 -5.10 -2.14 17.77
C LYS A 228 -5.92 -1.61 18.96
N PHE A 229 -7.24 -1.83 18.97
CA PHE A 229 -8.20 -1.31 19.96
C PHE A 229 -9.03 -2.41 20.64
N ALA A 230 -8.57 -3.67 20.61
CA ALA A 230 -9.31 -4.77 21.20
C ALA A 230 -9.53 -4.51 22.71
N GLY A 231 -10.79 -4.47 23.13
CA GLY A 231 -11.18 -4.15 24.52
C GLY A 231 -11.08 -2.67 24.92
N LYS A 232 -10.85 -1.75 23.98
CA LYS A 232 -10.80 -0.30 24.27
C LYS A 232 -12.18 0.34 24.13
N PRO A 233 -12.49 1.36 24.96
CA PRO A 233 -13.79 2.02 24.94
C PRO A 233 -14.03 2.78 23.63
N ILE A 234 -15.30 2.95 23.29
CA ILE A 234 -15.74 3.91 22.26
C ILE A 234 -15.84 5.27 22.93
N ILE A 235 -15.03 6.23 22.47
CA ILE A 235 -15.00 7.59 23.02
C ILE A 235 -15.77 8.60 22.17
N ASP A 236 -16.07 8.26 20.91
CA ASP A 236 -16.87 9.09 19.99
C ASP A 236 -17.98 8.23 19.33
N PRO A 237 -19.12 8.03 20.01
CA PRO A 237 -20.23 7.24 19.48
C PRO A 237 -20.85 7.85 18.22
N SER A 238 -20.75 9.17 18.01
CA SER A 238 -21.30 9.85 16.83
C SER A 238 -20.67 9.33 15.54
N MET A 239 -19.43 8.85 15.62
CA MET A 239 -18.71 8.28 14.48
C MET A 239 -19.17 6.88 14.08
N LEU A 240 -20.00 6.20 14.88
CA LEU A 240 -20.61 4.93 14.47
C LEU A 240 -21.53 5.09 13.26
N THR A 241 -22.28 6.19 13.19
CA THR A 241 -23.21 6.48 12.09
C THR A 241 -22.57 7.35 11.02
N ARG A 242 -21.81 8.39 11.40
CA ARG A 242 -21.21 9.33 10.43
C ARG A 242 -20.22 8.68 9.49
N ARG A 243 -19.42 7.71 9.96
CA ARG A 243 -18.40 7.05 9.15
C ARG A 243 -18.95 6.31 7.93
N VAL A 244 -20.21 5.85 7.99
CA VAL A 244 -20.86 5.13 6.89
C VAL A 244 -20.95 6.02 5.65
N LYS A 245 -21.18 7.33 5.81
CA LYS A 245 -21.25 8.26 4.67
C LYS A 245 -19.93 8.35 3.89
N PHE A 246 -18.80 8.11 4.56
CA PHE A 246 -17.49 8.13 3.91
C PHE A 246 -17.20 6.83 3.14
N SER A 247 -17.92 5.74 3.42
CA SER A 247 -17.70 4.48 2.69
C SER A 247 -18.07 4.62 1.21
N TYR A 248 -19.05 5.45 0.85
CA TYR A 248 -19.39 5.70 -0.56
C TYR A 248 -18.21 6.27 -1.34
N LEU A 249 -17.51 7.26 -0.76
CA LEU A 249 -16.31 7.84 -1.36
C LEU A 249 -15.19 6.79 -1.48
N PHE A 250 -15.01 5.97 -0.45
CA PHE A 250 -14.04 4.88 -0.45
C PHE A 250 -14.28 3.89 -1.59
N PHE A 251 -15.51 3.39 -1.73
CA PHE A 251 -15.88 2.44 -2.78
C PHE A 251 -15.89 3.09 -4.16
N GLY A 252 -16.20 4.39 -4.26
CA GLY A 252 -16.04 5.16 -5.49
C GLY A 252 -14.59 5.18 -5.99
N ILE A 253 -13.61 5.31 -5.09
CA ILE A 253 -12.19 5.26 -5.47
C ILE A 253 -11.80 3.86 -5.95
N TRP A 254 -12.26 2.80 -5.29
CA TRP A 254 -12.07 1.43 -5.78
C TRP A 254 -12.66 1.24 -7.18
N LEU A 255 -13.87 1.74 -7.41
CA LEU A 255 -14.53 1.65 -8.72
C LEU A 255 -13.69 2.35 -9.80
N LEU A 256 -13.13 3.54 -9.53
CA LEU A 256 -12.24 4.23 -10.45
C LEU A 256 -11.00 3.39 -10.78
N VAL A 257 -10.40 2.74 -9.77
CA VAL A 257 -9.23 1.88 -9.97
C VAL A 257 -9.59 0.64 -10.79
N ILE A 258 -10.75 0.03 -10.56
CA ILE A 258 -11.24 -1.13 -11.33
C ILE A 258 -11.51 -0.73 -12.78
N VAL A 259 -12.14 0.44 -13.00
CA VAL A 259 -12.37 0.97 -14.35
C VAL A 259 -11.04 1.23 -15.06
N ALA A 260 -10.07 1.87 -14.39
CA ALA A 260 -8.73 2.09 -14.94
C ALA A 260 -8.01 0.77 -15.28
N TYR A 261 -8.17 -0.26 -14.44
CA TYR A 261 -7.65 -1.60 -14.72
C TYR A 261 -8.32 -2.23 -15.93
N ALA A 262 -9.65 -2.15 -16.03
CA ALA A 262 -10.39 -2.71 -17.17
C ALA A 262 -10.03 -2.01 -18.49
N THR A 263 -9.90 -0.68 -18.48
CA THR A 263 -9.50 0.09 -19.68
C THR A 263 -8.04 -0.14 -20.06
N ALA A 264 -7.18 -0.52 -19.11
CA ALA A 264 -5.79 -0.86 -19.43
C ALA A 264 -5.68 -2.04 -20.41
N TRP A 265 -6.64 -2.97 -20.38
CA TRP A 265 -6.67 -4.13 -21.30
C TRP A 265 -7.09 -3.79 -22.73
N THR A 266 -7.67 -2.60 -22.96
CA THR A 266 -8.00 -2.14 -24.32
C THR A 266 -6.87 -1.31 -24.94
N GLN A 267 -5.76 -1.14 -24.22
CA GLN A 267 -4.60 -0.33 -24.60
C GLN A 267 -3.37 -1.22 -24.86
N PRO A 268 -2.39 -0.76 -25.63
CA PRO A 268 -1.15 -1.51 -25.84
C PRO A 268 -0.44 -1.84 -24.51
N SER A 269 -0.06 -3.10 -24.32
CA SER A 269 0.66 -3.57 -23.13
C SER A 269 2.15 -3.26 -23.24
N THR A 270 2.73 -2.74 -22.16
CA THR A 270 4.17 -2.45 -22.01
C THR A 270 4.85 -3.31 -20.95
N GLY A 271 4.16 -4.31 -20.38
CA GLY A 271 4.61 -5.02 -19.18
C GLY A 271 5.42 -6.29 -19.41
N VAL A 272 6.02 -6.81 -18.32
CA VAL A 272 6.80 -8.06 -18.26
C VAL A 272 6.08 -9.25 -18.92
N MET A 273 4.75 -9.31 -18.78
CA MET A 273 3.93 -10.41 -19.34
C MET A 273 3.29 -10.06 -20.70
N GLY A 274 3.77 -9.02 -21.37
CA GLY A 274 3.17 -8.49 -22.60
C GLY A 274 2.72 -9.58 -23.56
N THR A 275 1.39 -9.71 -23.72
CA THR A 275 0.83 -10.48 -24.83
C THR A 275 1.30 -9.78 -26.09
N ARG A 276 2.02 -10.53 -26.95
CA ARG A 276 2.17 -10.19 -28.37
C ARG A 276 0.82 -9.66 -28.85
N GLY A 277 0.83 -8.48 -29.44
CA GLY A 277 -0.37 -7.92 -30.03
C GLY A 277 -1.08 -9.01 -30.83
N LEU A 278 -2.39 -9.14 -30.63
CA LEU A 278 -3.25 -9.59 -31.70
C LEU A 278 -3.11 -8.55 -32.80
N ALA A 279 -2.04 -8.66 -33.59
CA ALA A 279 -2.01 -8.06 -34.90
C ALA A 279 -3.26 -8.59 -35.60
N PRO A 280 -4.15 -7.74 -36.14
CA PRO A 280 -5.14 -8.23 -37.06
C PRO A 280 -4.37 -8.98 -38.16
N ALA A 281 -4.78 -10.22 -38.44
CA ALA A 281 -4.34 -10.94 -39.61
C ALA A 281 -4.83 -10.19 -40.85
N VAL A 282 -4.14 -9.10 -41.20
CA VAL A 282 -4.30 -8.44 -42.48
C VAL A 282 -3.49 -9.28 -43.45
N GLY A 283 -4.19 -10.15 -44.16
CA GLY A 283 -3.63 -10.87 -45.28
C GLY A 283 -3.10 -9.87 -46.30
N SER A 284 -1.89 -10.12 -46.80
CA SER A 284 -1.52 -9.76 -48.16
C SER A 284 -1.26 -11.05 -48.91
N VAL A 285 -2.30 -11.50 -49.59
CA VAL A 285 -2.16 -12.22 -50.84
C VAL A 285 -1.33 -11.33 -51.77
N LYS A 286 -0.15 -11.80 -52.16
CA LYS A 286 0.34 -11.88 -53.54
C LYS A 286 1.65 -12.65 -53.55
#